data_AF-A0A7V0P698-F1
#
_entry.id   AF-A0A7V0P698-F1
#
_cell.length_a   1.000
_cell.length_b   1.000
_cell.length_c   1.000
_cell.angle_alpha   90.00
_cell.angle_beta   90.00
_cell.angle_gamma   90.00
#
_symmetry.space_group_name_H-M   'P 1'
#
loop_
_entity.id
_entity.type
_entity.pdbx_description
1 polymer ?
#
loop_
_entity_poly.entity_id
_entity_poly.type
_entity_poly.pdbx_seq_one_letter_code
_entity_poly.pdbx_strand_id
1 'polypeptide(L)' 'VGELVKIATERGEKTRPDLEVGICGEHGGESRSVHFCHEVGLDYVSCSPYRLPVARLAAAQAALKGEKGE' A
#
# COMPACT_ATOMS: atom_id res chain seq x y z
N VAL A 1 5.89 -12.34 -5.23
CA VAL A 1 4.55 -11.72 -5.34
C VAL A 1 4.62 -10.22 -5.53
N GLY A 2 5.41 -9.48 -4.73
CA GLY A 2 5.51 -8.02 -4.85
C GLY A 2 5.84 -7.49 -6.27
N GLU A 3 6.72 -8.17 -7.02
CA GLU A 3 7.00 -7.81 -8.42
C GLU A 3 5.74 -7.85 -9.32
N LEU A 4 4.88 -8.85 -9.14
CA LEU A 4 3.62 -8.94 -9.88
C LEU A 4 2.64 -7.82 -9.48
N VAL A 5 2.62 -7.44 -8.20
CA VAL A 5 1.82 -6.31 -7.71
C VAL A 5 2.28 -5.02 -8.39
N LYS A 6 3.60 -4.77 -8.43
CA LYS A 6 4.17 -3.59 -9.11
C LYS A 6 3.84 -3.56 -10.59
N ILE A 7 4.00 -4.67 -11.31
CA ILE A 7 3.65 -4.78 -12.73
C ILE A 7 2.17 -4.50 -12.95
N ALA A 8 1.29 -5.03 -12.09
CA ALA A 8 -0.15 -4.84 -12.20
C ALA A 8 -0.55 -3.37 -12.00
N THR A 9 -0.05 -2.73 -10.94
CA THR A 9 -0.30 -1.30 -10.66
C THR A 9 0.18 -0.42 -11.82
N GLU A 10 1.45 -0.56 -12.23
CA GLU A 10 2.03 0.27 -13.30
C GLU A 10 1.31 0.11 -14.65
N ARG A 11 0.91 -1.12 -15.01
CA ARG A 11 0.19 -1.35 -16.27
C ARG A 11 -1.26 -0.87 -16.19
N GLY A 12 -1.89 -0.99 -15.03
CA GLY A 12 -3.23 -0.49 -14.77
C GLY A 12 -3.28 1.02 -14.93
N GLU A 13 -2.42 1.76 -14.23
CA GLU A 13 -2.33 3.22 -14.28
C GLU A 13 -2.03 3.74 -15.70
N LYS A 14 -1.12 3.09 -16.43
CA LYS A 14 -0.82 3.45 -17.84
C LYS A 14 -2.04 3.37 -18.76
N THR A 15 -3.00 2.52 -18.43
CA THR A 15 -4.22 2.33 -19.23
C THR A 15 -5.36 3.21 -18.72
N ARG A 16 -5.47 3.37 -17.40
CA ARG A 16 -6.47 4.19 -16.72
C ARG A 16 -5.77 4.99 -15.61
N PRO A 17 -5.41 6.26 -15.84
CA PRO A 17 -4.64 7.07 -14.89
C PRO A 17 -5.31 7.31 -13.53
N ASP A 18 -6.63 7.16 -13.45
CA ASP A 18 -7.47 7.30 -12.25
C ASP A 18 -7.91 5.94 -11.67
N LEU A 19 -7.21 4.86 -12.02
CA LEU A 19 -7.47 3.53 -11.48
C LEU A 19 -7.12 3.47 -10.00
N GLU A 20 -8.12 3.35 -9.14
CA GLU A 20 -7.89 3.00 -7.73
C GLU A 20 -7.42 1.54 -7.59
N VAL A 21 -6.34 1.34 -6.85
CA VAL A 21 -5.74 0.04 -6.55
C VAL A 21 -5.55 -0.11 -5.04
N GLY A 22 -6.04 -1.22 -4.49
CA GLY A 22 -5.80 -1.57 -3.09
C GLY A 22 -5.53 -3.05 -2.89
N ILE A 23 -5.12 -3.39 -1.66
CA ILE A 23 -4.85 -4.76 -1.22
C ILE A 23 -5.81 -5.19 -0.12
N CYS A 24 -6.22 -6.45 -0.12
CA CYS A 24 -7.02 -7.05 0.93
C CYS A 24 -6.35 -8.30 1.51
N GLY A 25 -6.87 -8.76 2.65
CA GLY A 25 -6.39 -9.95 3.36
C GLY A 25 -5.34 -9.62 4.41
N GLU A 26 -4.61 -10.65 4.85
CA GLU A 26 -3.75 -10.55 6.02
C GLU A 26 -2.60 -9.57 5.87
N HIS A 27 -2.03 -9.50 4.66
CA HIS A 27 -0.96 -8.57 4.30
C HIS A 27 -1.38 -7.11 4.42
N GLY A 28 -2.67 -6.79 4.27
CA GLY A 28 -3.19 -5.42 4.45
C GLY A 28 -3.10 -4.91 5.89
N GLY A 29 -2.83 -5.79 6.87
CA GLY A 29 -2.64 -5.43 8.28
C GLY A 29 -1.24 -5.75 8.83
N GLU A 30 -0.29 -6.12 7.97
CA GLU A 30 1.09 -6.43 8.34
C GLU A 30 1.98 -5.25 7.96
N SER A 31 2.72 -4.70 8.92
CA SER A 31 3.40 -3.41 8.75
C SER A 31 4.35 -3.36 7.55
N ARG A 32 5.19 -4.38 7.33
CA ARG A 32 6.14 -4.40 6.21
C ARG A 32 5.42 -4.43 4.86
N SER A 33 4.34 -5.19 4.76
CA SER A 33 3.48 -5.25 3.58
C SER A 33 2.80 -3.92 3.32
N VAL A 34 2.29 -3.23 4.35
CA VAL A 34 1.72 -1.88 4.21
C VAL A 34 2.75 -0.87 3.71
N HIS A 35 4.00 -0.92 4.19
CA HIS A 35 5.09 -0.08 3.68
C HIS A 35 5.37 -0.37 2.20
N PHE A 36 5.46 -1.64 1.81
CA PHE A 36 5.62 -2.02 0.41
C PHE A 36 4.45 -1.52 -0.46
N CYS A 37 3.21 -1.62 0.02
CA CYS A 37 2.05 -1.13 -0.72
C CYS A 37 2.10 0.38 -0.94
N HIS A 38 2.55 1.14 0.08
CA HIS A 38 2.78 2.58 -0.05
C HIS A 38 3.89 2.89 -1.06
N GLU A 39 5.02 2.17 -1.02
CA GLU A 39 6.14 2.33 -1.97
C GLU A 39 5.74 2.02 -3.43
N VAL A 40 4.80 1.08 -3.64
CA VAL A 40 4.27 0.75 -4.97
C VAL A 40 3.22 1.76 -5.46
N GLY A 41 2.66 2.58 -4.57
CA GLY A 41 1.64 3.56 -4.91
C GLY A 41 0.20 3.04 -4.84
N LEU A 42 -0.10 2.04 -3.99
CA LEU A 42 -1.48 1.65 -3.75
C LEU A 42 -2.24 2.73 -2.97
N ASP A 43 -3.51 2.94 -3.31
CA ASP A 43 -4.39 3.95 -2.70
C ASP A 43 -4.88 3.53 -1.31
N TYR A 44 -5.12 2.23 -1.10
CA TYR A 44 -5.65 1.74 0.17
C TYR A 44 -5.22 0.32 0.54
N VAL A 45 -5.33 0.04 1.84
CA VAL A 45 -5.20 -1.32 2.40
C VAL A 45 -6.49 -1.69 3.13
N SER A 46 -6.89 -2.96 3.03
CA SER A 46 -8.07 -3.52 3.69
C SER A 46 -7.66 -4.71 4.55
N CYS A 47 -8.00 -4.65 5.84
CA CYS A 47 -7.65 -5.68 6.82
C CYS A 47 -8.79 -5.89 7.82
N SER A 48 -8.68 -6.94 8.64
CA SER A 48 -9.66 -7.23 9.68
C SER A 48 -9.76 -6.08 10.69
N PRO A 49 -10.92 -5.86 11.33
CA PRO A 49 -11.14 -4.72 12.23
C PRO A 49 -10.06 -4.58 13.32
N TYR A 50 -9.60 -5.70 13.88
CA TYR A 50 -8.57 -5.72 14.92
C TYR A 50 -7.18 -5.31 14.43
N ARG A 51 -6.90 -5.43 13.13
CA ARG A 51 -5.62 -4.99 12.51
C ARG A 51 -5.66 -3.54 12.01
N LEU A 52 -6.83 -2.89 11.99
CA LEU A 52 -6.95 -1.50 11.54
C LEU A 52 -6.01 -0.52 12.25
N PRO A 53 -5.83 -0.56 13.59
CA PRO A 53 -4.90 0.34 14.26
C PRO A 53 -3.44 0.16 13.80
N VAL A 54 -3.04 -1.10 13.57
CA VAL A 54 -1.69 -1.44 13.08
C VAL A 54 -1.51 -0.95 11.65
N ALA A 55 -2.48 -1.21 10.76
CA ALA A 55 -2.45 -0.76 9.38
C ALA A 55 -2.36 0.77 9.27
N ARG A 56 -3.15 1.49 10.07
CA ARG A 56 -3.13 2.97 10.12
C ARG A 56 -1.79 3.52 10.59
N LEU A 57 -1.24 2.95 11.66
CA LEU A 57 0.07 3.39 12.18
C LEU A 57 1.18 3.09 11.16
N ALA A 58 1.18 1.91 10.55
CA ALA A 58 2.16 1.53 9.54
C ALA A 58 2.09 2.42 8.29
N ALA A 59 0.88 2.75 7.82
CA ALA A 59 0.69 3.67 6.70
C ALA A 59 1.23 5.08 7.00
N ALA A 60 0.97 5.60 8.21
CA ALA A 60 1.52 6.88 8.65
C ALA A 60 3.05 6.87 8.73
N GLN A 61 3.64 5.79 9.27
CA GLN A 61 5.08 5.62 9.32
C GLN A 61 5.71 5.54 7.93
N ALA A 62 5.06 4.86 6.98
CA ALA A 62 5.51 4.77 5.60
C ALA A 62 5.54 6.16 4.92
N ALA A 63 4.46 6.94 5.09
CA ALA A 63 4.37 8.30 4.56
C ALA A 63 5.47 9.22 5.14
N LEU A 64 5.64 9.23 6.47
CA LEU A 64 6.66 10.06 7.14
C LEU A 64 8.10 9.67 6.78
N LYS A 65 8.34 8.40 6.43
CA LYS A 65 9.67 7.94 6.00
C LYS A 65 10.03 8.46 4.62
N GLY A 66 9.04 8.65 3.74
CA GLY A 66 9.21 9.29 2.42
C GLY A 66 9.53 10.78 2.50
N GLU A 67 9.14 11.45 3.60
CA GLU A 67 9.31 12.89 3.80
C GLU A 67 10.65 13.31 4.43
N LYS A 68 11.49 12.38 4.94
CA LYS A 68 12.84 12.72 5.42
C LYS A 68 13.81 12.90 4.24
N GLY A 69 13.67 14.03 3.55
CA GLY A 69 14.46 14.40 2.39
C GLY A 69 14.23 15.83 1.89
N GLU A 70 14.09 16.80 2.79
CA GLU A 70 14.40 18.23 2.56
C GLU A 70 14.80 18.91 3.88
#